data_AF-A0A6A2XXV7-F1
#
_entry.id   AF-A0A6A2XXV7-F1
#
_cell.length_a   1.000
_cell.length_b   1.000
_cell.length_c   1.000
_cell.angle_alpha   90.00
_cell.angle_beta   90.00
_cell.angle_gamma   90.00
#
_symmetry.space_group_name_H-M   'P 1'
#
loop_
_entity.id
_entity.type
_entity.pdbx_description
1 polymer ?
#
loop_
_entity_poly.entity_id
_entity_poly.type
_entity_poly.pdbx_seq_one_letter_code
_entity_poly.pdbx_strand_id
1 'polypeptide(L)'
;MSTASINGWCLTSSATASSSPRQPTLRPSAIVASLNSSPSPPTLIRSQPVFAAPVPLLNPSNWREDMGDKTYEEAIEGLKKLLSGKGELKAVAAAKVDQVTAELKTSASGDSVERLKQGFIHFKKEKYEKNPALYAELAKGQSPKYMIVACSDSRVCPSHVLDMQPGEAFVVRNVANMVPPYDQIKYAGIGSAVEYAVLHLKVQEIVVIGHSACGGIKGLMSFPFDGTTSTDFIEEWVKIGIPAKKKVLADHASEPLGAQCTHCEKEAVNVSLGNLLSYPL
;
A
#
# COMPACT_ATOMS: atom_id res chain seq x y z
N MET A 1 -50.75 -39.15 -19.39
CA MET A 1 -50.60 -40.44 -20.10
C MET A 1 -50.30 -40.13 -21.56
N SER A 2 -49.57 -40.98 -22.27
CA SER A 2 -48.91 -40.71 -23.57
C SER A 2 -47.85 -39.58 -23.49
N THR A 3 -46.57 -39.70 -23.87
CA THR A 3 -45.79 -40.67 -24.69
C THR A 3 -46.17 -40.79 -26.16
N ALA A 4 -45.26 -40.96 -27.14
CA ALA A 4 -43.83 -40.61 -27.31
C ALA A 4 -43.40 -41.22 -28.67
N SER A 5 -42.52 -40.56 -29.45
CA SER A 5 -41.63 -41.07 -30.53
C SER A 5 -41.19 -39.87 -31.38
N ILE A 6 -39.92 -39.60 -31.73
CA ILE A 6 -38.76 -40.44 -32.08
C ILE A 6 -38.92 -41.14 -33.43
N ASN A 7 -38.23 -40.61 -34.45
CA ASN A 7 -37.29 -41.38 -35.28
C ASN A 7 -36.49 -40.45 -36.19
N GLY A 8 -35.24 -40.81 -36.45
CA GLY A 8 -34.40 -40.22 -37.50
C GLY A 8 -33.54 -41.31 -38.13
N TRP A 9 -33.21 -41.18 -39.41
CA TRP A 9 -32.31 -42.08 -40.13
C TRP A 9 -31.41 -41.28 -41.09
N CYS A 10 -30.40 -41.94 -41.63
CA CYS A 10 -29.18 -41.31 -42.14
C CYS A 10 -28.64 -42.05 -43.38
N LEU A 11 -27.76 -41.38 -44.15
CA LEU A 11 -26.96 -41.93 -45.26
C LEU A 11 -27.78 -42.32 -46.54
N THR A 12 -27.25 -42.35 -47.77
CA THR A 12 -25.89 -42.06 -48.27
C THR A 12 -25.89 -41.56 -49.74
N SER A 13 -25.02 -40.60 -50.04
CA SER A 13 -23.93 -40.63 -51.06
C SER A 13 -24.15 -40.90 -52.57
N SER A 14 -23.43 -40.14 -53.40
CA SER A 14 -22.81 -40.55 -54.68
C SER A 14 -21.60 -39.65 -55.00
N ALA A 15 -20.58 -40.19 -55.68
CA ALA A 15 -19.32 -39.53 -56.06
C ALA A 15 -19.34 -39.12 -57.56
N THR A 16 -18.33 -38.55 -58.24
CA THR A 16 -16.84 -38.57 -58.18
C THR A 16 -16.26 -37.15 -58.49
N ALA A 17 -14.97 -36.84 -58.70
CA ALA A 17 -13.79 -37.66 -59.02
C ALA A 17 -12.42 -37.07 -58.56
N SER A 18 -11.38 -37.84 -58.90
CA SER A 18 -9.95 -37.80 -58.59
C SER A 18 -9.05 -36.93 -59.50
N SER A 19 -7.91 -36.45 -58.99
CA SER A 19 -6.57 -36.71 -59.61
C SER A 19 -5.38 -36.45 -58.66
N SER A 20 -4.28 -37.18 -58.88
CA SER A 20 -2.96 -37.15 -58.19
C SER A 20 -2.07 -38.23 -58.86
N PRO A 21 -0.75 -38.40 -58.57
CA PRO A 21 0.15 -37.68 -57.64
C PRO A 21 1.48 -37.23 -58.28
N ARG A 22 2.40 -36.66 -57.46
CA ARG A 22 3.86 -36.92 -57.58
C ARG A 22 4.59 -36.56 -56.28
N GLN A 23 5.64 -37.30 -55.95
CA GLN A 23 6.46 -37.15 -54.73
C GLN A 23 7.93 -37.52 -55.06
N PRO A 24 8.91 -36.95 -54.35
CA PRO A 24 10.14 -37.67 -54.07
C PRO A 24 10.56 -37.68 -52.58
N THR A 25 11.24 -38.78 -52.25
CA THR A 25 12.01 -39.14 -51.05
C THR A 25 13.29 -38.26 -50.87
N LEU A 26 14.04 -38.21 -49.75
CA LEU A 26 13.99 -38.82 -48.40
C LEU A 26 15.05 -38.13 -47.49
N ARG A 27 14.74 -37.90 -46.19
CA ARG A 27 15.55 -38.20 -44.97
C ARG A 27 15.24 -37.24 -43.79
N PRO A 28 15.43 -37.67 -42.52
CA PRO A 28 15.00 -36.91 -41.34
C PRO A 28 16.14 -36.17 -40.62
N SER A 29 15.86 -34.97 -40.12
CA SER A 29 16.66 -34.31 -39.07
C SER A 29 15.95 -34.47 -37.73
N ALA A 30 16.29 -35.53 -36.99
CA ALA A 30 15.78 -35.72 -35.64
C ALA A 30 16.55 -34.84 -34.64
N ILE A 31 15.93 -33.76 -34.19
CA ILE A 31 16.38 -33.04 -32.97
C ILE A 31 15.42 -33.43 -31.85
N VAL A 32 15.84 -34.44 -31.07
CA VAL A 32 15.18 -34.79 -29.81
C VAL A 32 15.55 -33.72 -28.79
N ALA A 33 14.71 -32.69 -28.67
CA ALA A 33 14.80 -31.74 -27.57
C ALA A 33 14.49 -32.47 -26.25
N SER A 34 15.53 -32.79 -25.48
CA SER A 34 15.41 -33.50 -24.22
C SER A 34 14.57 -32.69 -23.22
N LEU A 35 13.38 -33.19 -22.88
CA LEU A 35 12.56 -32.68 -21.78
C LEU A 35 13.19 -33.10 -20.45
N ASN A 36 14.21 -32.37 -20.01
CA ASN A 36 14.82 -32.53 -18.69
C ASN A 36 15.27 -31.18 -18.12
N SER A 37 15.21 -31.07 -16.79
CA SER A 37 15.47 -29.85 -16.00
C SER A 37 14.75 -28.59 -16.51
N SER A 38 13.50 -28.40 -16.05
CA SER A 38 13.03 -27.04 -15.76
C SER A 38 14.04 -26.38 -14.80
N PRO A 39 14.47 -25.13 -15.01
CA PRO A 39 15.27 -24.43 -14.02
C PRO A 39 14.42 -24.26 -12.75
N SER A 40 14.90 -24.75 -11.62
CA SER A 40 14.26 -24.50 -10.32
C SER A 40 14.11 -22.98 -10.13
N PRO A 41 12.96 -22.47 -9.62
CA PRO A 41 12.88 -21.07 -9.22
C PRO A 41 13.99 -20.80 -8.18
N PRO A 42 14.63 -19.62 -8.24
CA PRO A 42 15.75 -19.31 -7.35
C PRO A 42 15.31 -19.45 -5.89
N THR A 43 16.09 -20.18 -5.09
CA THR A 43 15.76 -20.53 -3.69
C THR A 43 15.91 -19.34 -2.73
N LEU A 44 15.02 -18.37 -2.90
CA LEU A 44 14.80 -17.23 -2.01
C LEU A 44 14.15 -17.67 -0.68
N ILE A 45 13.57 -18.87 -0.62
CA ILE A 45 13.16 -19.53 0.62
C ILE A 45 14.42 -20.00 1.36
N ARG A 46 14.98 -19.12 2.19
CA ARG A 46 16.03 -19.45 3.15
C ARG A 46 15.49 -19.35 4.57
N SER A 47 15.74 -20.36 5.39
CA SER A 47 15.44 -20.37 6.84
C SER A 47 16.42 -19.51 7.65
N GLN A 48 16.79 -18.35 7.13
CA GLN A 48 17.71 -17.38 7.74
C GLN A 48 16.96 -16.06 7.95
N PRO A 49 17.32 -15.24 8.96
CA PRO A 49 16.75 -13.91 9.11
C PRO A 49 16.90 -13.10 7.82
N VAL A 50 15.87 -12.33 7.46
CA VAL A 50 16.03 -11.31 6.43
C VAL A 50 16.89 -10.20 7.01
N PHE A 51 18.19 -10.26 6.73
CA PHE A 51 19.14 -9.23 7.11
C PHE A 51 18.76 -7.91 6.44
N ALA A 52 18.63 -6.85 7.22
CA ALA A 52 18.62 -5.50 6.67
C ALA A 52 19.99 -5.22 6.03
N ALA A 53 19.99 -4.54 4.88
CA ALA A 53 21.24 -4.03 4.32
C ALA A 53 21.89 -3.06 5.33
N PRO A 54 23.23 -3.07 5.51
CA PRO A 54 23.89 -2.22 6.50
C PRO A 54 23.50 -0.74 6.31
N VAL A 55 22.79 -0.20 7.29
CA VAL A 55 22.28 1.19 7.23
C VAL A 55 23.47 2.14 7.22
N PRO A 56 23.66 2.97 6.18
CA PRO A 56 24.66 4.02 6.21
C PRO A 56 24.35 4.94 7.39
N LEU A 57 25.34 5.22 8.24
CA LEU A 57 25.15 6.13 9.37
C LEU A 57 24.84 7.54 8.85
N LEU A 58 23.54 7.86 8.75
CA LEU A 58 23.02 9.19 8.41
C LEU A 58 23.36 10.16 9.54
N ASN A 59 24.61 10.64 9.54
CA ASN A 59 25.15 11.46 10.59
C ASN A 59 24.47 12.85 10.58
N PRO A 60 23.68 13.21 11.61
CA PRO A 60 22.91 14.46 11.59
C PRO A 60 23.76 15.72 11.75
N SER A 61 25.07 15.61 12.01
CA SER A 61 26.00 16.74 12.13
C SER A 61 25.93 17.68 10.94
N ASN A 62 25.90 17.12 9.72
CA ASN A 62 25.99 17.88 8.47
C ASN A 62 24.67 18.59 8.10
N TRP A 63 23.60 18.43 8.89
CA TRP A 63 22.29 19.03 8.65
C TRP A 63 22.07 20.35 9.44
N ARG A 64 23.10 20.84 10.14
CA ARG A 64 22.99 21.94 11.12
C ARG A 64 23.82 23.20 10.78
N GLU A 65 24.62 23.19 9.71
CA GLU A 65 25.64 24.24 9.50
C GLU A 65 25.44 25.19 8.30
N ASP A 66 24.45 24.95 7.42
CA ASP A 66 24.28 25.74 6.18
C ASP A 66 22.84 26.23 5.94
N MET A 67 22.23 26.86 6.96
CA MET A 67 21.08 27.76 6.78
C MET A 67 21.18 29.00 7.69
N GLY A 68 22.00 29.96 7.28
CA GLY A 68 21.79 31.40 7.52
C GLY A 68 21.94 32.00 8.94
N ASP A 69 21.85 31.22 10.02
CA ASP A 69 21.76 31.78 11.40
C ASP A 69 22.84 32.85 11.70
N LYS A 70 24.11 32.58 11.36
CA LYS A 70 25.24 33.50 11.60
C LYS A 70 25.09 34.83 10.85
N THR A 71 24.70 34.80 9.57
CA THR A 71 24.50 36.02 8.77
C THR A 71 23.26 36.81 9.21
N TYR A 72 22.23 36.15 9.76
CA TYR A 72 21.09 36.85 10.35
C TYR A 72 21.42 37.50 11.70
N GLU A 73 22.15 36.82 12.59
CA GLU A 73 22.55 37.41 13.89
C GLU A 73 23.47 38.63 13.70
N GLU A 74 24.47 38.54 12.81
CA GLU A 74 25.36 39.68 12.48
C GLU A 74 24.57 40.85 11.87
N ALA A 75 23.64 40.58 10.95
CA ALA A 75 22.78 41.61 10.36
C ALA A 75 21.86 42.28 11.41
N ILE A 76 21.27 41.49 12.32
CA ILE A 76 20.42 41.98 13.42
C ILE A 76 21.22 42.89 14.36
N GLU A 77 22.44 42.52 14.74
CA GLU A 77 23.27 43.33 15.65
C GLU A 77 23.77 44.61 14.97
N GLY A 78 24.12 44.54 13.68
CA GLY A 78 24.39 45.72 12.85
C GLY A 78 23.20 46.69 12.81
N LEU A 79 21.98 46.17 12.68
CA LEU A 79 20.75 46.96 12.68
C LEU A 79 20.48 47.61 14.05
N LYS A 80 20.61 46.88 15.15
CA LYS A 80 20.51 47.44 16.52
C LYS A 80 21.50 48.59 16.73
N LYS A 81 22.74 48.43 16.26
CA LYS A 81 23.81 49.45 16.36
C LYS A 81 23.53 50.71 15.54
N LEU A 82 22.86 50.59 14.39
CA LEU A 82 22.40 51.75 13.61
C LEU A 82 21.20 52.46 14.28
N LEU A 83 20.31 51.70 14.93
CA LEU A 83 19.13 52.24 15.61
C LEU A 83 19.44 52.91 16.95
N SER A 84 20.53 52.54 17.63
CA SER A 84 20.96 53.22 18.85
C SER A 84 21.48 54.65 18.61
N GLY A 85 21.99 54.94 17.40
CA GLY A 85 22.54 56.25 17.04
C GLY A 85 21.53 57.29 16.53
N LYS A 86 20.24 56.95 16.35
CA LYS A 86 19.20 57.87 15.83
C LYS A 86 17.90 57.75 16.62
N GLY A 87 17.80 58.54 17.70
CA GLY A 87 16.71 58.44 18.69
C GLY A 87 15.29 58.46 18.10
N GLU A 88 15.01 59.33 17.14
CA GLU A 88 13.69 59.49 16.52
C GLU A 88 13.25 58.25 15.70
N LEU A 89 14.20 57.52 15.11
CA LEU A 89 13.91 56.31 14.33
C LEU A 89 13.67 55.08 15.21
N LYS A 90 14.06 55.11 16.49
CA LYS A 90 14.03 53.94 17.38
C LYS A 90 12.61 53.40 17.59
N ALA A 91 11.61 54.28 17.72
CA ALA A 91 10.21 53.87 17.89
C ALA A 91 9.61 53.28 16.60
N VAL A 92 9.86 53.93 15.45
CA VAL A 92 9.38 53.47 14.13
C VAL A 92 10.02 52.13 13.77
N ALA A 93 11.32 51.97 14.04
CA ALA A 93 12.02 50.73 13.78
C ALA A 93 11.62 49.60 14.73
N ALA A 94 11.37 49.87 16.01
CA ALA A 94 10.81 48.87 16.93
C ALA A 94 9.45 48.36 16.42
N ALA A 95 8.51 49.27 16.12
CA ALA A 95 7.21 48.90 15.56
C ALA A 95 7.33 48.13 14.22
N LYS A 96 8.33 48.44 13.38
CA LYS A 96 8.58 47.72 12.13
C LYS A 96 9.23 46.35 12.35
N VAL A 97 10.09 46.19 13.34
CA VAL A 97 10.64 44.90 13.78
C VAL A 97 9.53 44.03 14.39
N ASP A 98 8.64 44.60 15.20
CA ASP A 98 7.49 43.88 15.76
C ASP A 98 6.51 43.46 14.66
N GLN A 99 6.23 44.35 13.68
CA GLN A 99 5.43 44.01 12.49
C GLN A 99 6.06 42.84 11.71
N VAL A 100 7.33 42.94 11.32
CA VAL A 100 8.01 41.89 10.55
C VAL A 100 8.13 40.59 11.36
N THR A 101 8.33 40.67 12.68
CA THR A 101 8.35 39.50 13.58
C THR A 101 6.97 38.85 13.69
N ALA A 102 5.89 39.63 13.67
CA ALA A 102 4.53 39.11 13.63
C ALA A 102 4.23 38.47 12.26
N GLU A 103 4.57 39.15 11.16
CA GLU A 103 4.39 38.67 9.78
C GLU A 103 5.14 37.34 9.55
N LEU A 104 6.41 37.23 10.00
CA LEU A 104 7.20 36.00 9.97
C LEU A 104 6.61 34.88 10.86
N LYS A 105 6.00 35.23 12.00
CA LYS A 105 5.30 34.26 12.87
C LYS A 105 3.96 33.81 12.29
N THR A 106 3.30 34.63 11.45
CA THR A 106 2.06 34.24 10.75
C THR A 106 2.32 33.52 9.43
N SER A 107 3.42 33.80 8.73
CA SER A 107 3.86 33.01 7.57
C SER A 107 4.45 31.65 7.99
N ALA A 108 4.83 31.50 9.26
CA ALA A 108 5.05 30.21 9.92
C ALA A 108 3.74 29.45 10.19
N SER A 109 2.88 29.30 9.16
CA SER A 109 1.93 28.21 9.08
C SER A 109 2.74 26.90 9.05
N GLY A 110 2.97 26.32 10.24
CA GLY A 110 4.15 25.52 10.54
C GLY A 110 4.56 24.53 9.45
N ASP A 111 5.77 24.74 8.90
CA ASP A 111 6.31 23.96 7.78
C ASP A 111 6.09 22.46 7.99
N SER A 112 5.43 21.82 7.03
CA SER A 112 5.11 20.40 7.08
C SER A 112 6.37 19.54 7.04
N VAL A 113 7.45 20.02 6.41
CA VAL A 113 8.76 19.35 6.41
C VAL A 113 9.41 19.49 7.79
N GLU A 114 9.43 20.67 8.40
CA GLU A 114 9.90 20.86 9.78
C GLU A 114 9.11 20.03 10.79
N ARG A 115 7.77 19.93 10.66
CA ARG A 115 6.96 19.03 11.48
C ARG A 115 7.38 17.56 11.34
N LEU A 116 7.82 17.12 10.16
CA LEU A 116 8.38 15.78 9.96
C LEU A 116 9.77 15.65 10.59
N LYS A 117 10.67 16.62 10.41
CA LYS A 117 12.00 16.66 11.06
C LYS A 117 11.90 16.55 12.58
N GLN A 118 11.08 17.40 13.21
CA GLN A 118 10.87 17.38 14.66
C GLN A 118 10.22 16.08 15.14
N GLY A 119 9.34 15.48 14.33
CA GLY A 119 8.80 14.14 14.59
C GLY A 119 9.87 13.05 14.61
N PHE A 120 10.80 13.08 13.65
CA PHE A 120 11.92 12.14 13.61
C PHE A 120 12.93 12.37 14.74
N ILE A 121 13.24 13.63 15.08
CA ILE A 121 14.11 13.98 16.23
C ILE A 121 13.49 13.46 17.54
N HIS A 122 12.18 13.63 17.74
CA HIS A 122 11.46 13.08 18.87
C HIS A 122 11.52 11.54 18.91
N PHE A 123 11.24 10.86 17.78
CA PHE A 123 11.38 9.41 17.68
C PHE A 123 12.80 8.93 18.04
N LYS A 124 13.83 9.59 17.49
CA LYS A 124 15.24 9.25 17.73
C LYS A 124 15.59 9.33 19.22
N LYS A 125 15.25 10.44 19.88
CA LYS A 125 15.57 10.68 21.29
C LYS A 125 14.70 9.88 22.27
N GLU A 126 13.39 9.79 22.02
CA GLU A 126 12.42 9.27 22.99
C GLU A 126 12.06 7.79 22.77
N LYS A 127 12.42 7.20 21.62
CA LYS A 127 12.20 5.77 21.34
C LYS A 127 13.50 5.04 20.95
N TYR A 128 14.23 5.51 19.94
CA TYR A 128 15.42 4.81 19.43
C TYR A 128 16.56 4.75 20.46
N GLU A 129 17.05 5.92 20.90
CA GLU A 129 18.18 6.05 21.84
C GLU A 129 17.88 5.48 23.24
N LYS A 130 16.60 5.36 23.62
CA LYS A 130 16.17 4.77 24.89
C LYS A 130 16.02 3.24 24.86
N ASN A 131 16.01 2.61 23.69
CA ASN A 131 15.86 1.16 23.54
C ASN A 131 16.99 0.55 22.68
N PRO A 132 18.27 0.81 22.97
CA PRO A 132 19.38 0.47 22.08
C PRO A 132 19.49 -1.04 21.81
N ALA A 133 19.16 -1.89 22.79
CA ALA A 133 19.14 -3.34 22.62
C ALA A 133 18.08 -3.79 21.58
N LEU A 134 16.85 -3.26 21.67
CA LEU A 134 15.77 -3.57 20.72
C LEU A 134 16.18 -3.19 19.28
N TYR A 135 16.63 -1.95 19.08
CA TYR A 135 17.00 -1.49 17.75
C TYR A 135 18.30 -2.13 17.23
N ALA A 136 19.22 -2.57 18.10
CA ALA A 136 20.39 -3.34 17.69
C ALA A 136 20.04 -4.75 17.20
N GLU A 137 19.01 -5.40 17.75
CA GLU A 137 18.50 -6.67 17.20
C GLU A 137 17.70 -6.45 15.91
N LEU A 138 16.80 -5.46 15.87
CA LEU A 138 16.02 -5.13 14.67
C LEU A 138 16.90 -4.71 13.47
N ALA A 139 18.06 -4.11 13.72
CA ALA A 139 19.04 -3.79 12.67
C ALA A 139 19.68 -5.04 12.04
N LYS A 140 19.63 -6.21 12.70
CA LYS A 140 20.10 -7.49 12.13
C LYS A 140 19.04 -8.17 11.27
N GLY A 141 17.77 -7.79 11.42
CA GLY A 141 16.66 -8.34 10.63
C GLY A 141 15.32 -8.30 11.36
N GLN A 142 14.27 -8.80 10.71
CA GLN A 142 12.90 -8.82 11.23
C GLN A 142 12.32 -10.24 11.27
N SER A 143 11.44 -10.51 12.23
CA SER A 143 10.67 -11.75 12.37
C SER A 143 9.27 -11.48 12.94
N PRO A 144 8.43 -10.67 12.27
CA PRO A 144 7.11 -10.32 12.74
C PRO A 144 6.19 -11.55 12.80
N LYS A 145 5.35 -11.62 13.84
CA LYS A 145 4.35 -12.68 13.97
C LYS A 145 3.09 -12.41 13.16
N TYR A 146 2.79 -11.14 12.92
CA TYR A 146 1.55 -10.72 12.27
C TYR A 146 1.84 -10.10 10.90
N MET A 147 1.04 -10.44 9.89
CA MET A 147 0.80 -9.54 8.77
C MET A 147 -0.49 -8.75 9.06
N ILE A 148 -0.46 -7.43 8.84
CA ILE A 148 -1.64 -6.58 9.01
C ILE A 148 -1.96 -5.88 7.70
N VAL A 149 -3.19 -6.05 7.20
CA VAL A 149 -3.76 -5.25 6.10
C VAL A 149 -4.73 -4.25 6.70
N ALA A 150 -4.37 -2.97 6.70
CA ALA A 150 -5.16 -1.89 7.29
C ALA A 150 -5.46 -0.79 6.25
N CYS A 151 -6.37 0.13 6.58
CA CYS A 151 -6.70 1.21 5.67
C CYS A 151 -5.60 2.29 5.68
N SER A 152 -5.36 2.98 4.58
CA SER A 152 -4.47 4.16 4.50
C SER A 152 -5.01 5.40 5.23
N ASP A 153 -6.26 5.36 5.71
CA ASP A 153 -6.90 6.43 6.48
C ASP A 153 -6.06 6.86 7.69
N SER A 154 -5.83 8.16 7.82
CA SER A 154 -4.90 8.73 8.81
C SER A 154 -5.30 8.47 10.27
N ARG A 155 -6.57 8.14 10.53
CA ARG A 155 -7.13 7.91 11.87
C ARG A 155 -6.81 6.52 12.43
N VAL A 156 -6.46 5.56 11.57
CA VAL A 156 -6.36 4.12 11.92
C VAL A 156 -4.97 3.54 11.62
N CYS A 157 -3.93 4.17 12.17
CA CYS A 157 -2.58 3.59 12.14
C CYS A 157 -2.55 2.31 13.01
N PRO A 158 -2.32 1.12 12.45
CA PRO A 158 -2.50 -0.14 13.18
C PRO A 158 -1.56 -0.27 14.39
N SER A 159 -0.32 0.22 14.28
CA SER A 159 0.62 0.23 15.41
C SER A 159 0.19 1.12 16.57
N HIS A 160 -0.67 2.12 16.35
CA HIS A 160 -1.24 2.93 17.42
C HIS A 160 -2.53 2.32 17.98
N VAL A 161 -3.38 1.74 17.12
CA VAL A 161 -4.65 1.11 17.52
C VAL A 161 -4.43 -0.19 18.31
N LEU A 162 -3.32 -0.90 18.06
CA LEU A 162 -3.00 -2.20 18.68
C LEU A 162 -1.74 -2.17 19.57
N ASP A 163 -1.18 -0.98 19.85
CA ASP A 163 0.08 -0.76 20.61
C ASP A 163 1.28 -1.63 20.17
N MET A 164 1.34 -1.96 18.86
CA MET A 164 2.37 -2.85 18.30
C MET A 164 3.74 -2.17 18.28
N GLN A 165 4.73 -2.85 18.84
CA GLN A 165 6.11 -2.39 18.87
C GLN A 165 6.83 -2.63 17.52
N PRO A 166 7.93 -1.92 17.23
CA PRO A 166 8.72 -2.14 16.03
C PRO A 166 9.19 -3.59 15.90
N GLY A 167 8.88 -4.21 14.77
CA GLY A 167 9.23 -5.60 14.47
C GLY A 167 8.15 -6.65 14.77
N GLU A 168 7.04 -6.31 15.42
CA GLU A 168 5.98 -7.29 15.71
C GLU A 168 5.07 -7.62 14.51
N ALA A 169 4.83 -6.63 13.62
CA ALA A 169 3.92 -6.75 12.49
C ALA A 169 4.52 -6.25 11.16
N PHE A 170 4.31 -7.01 10.09
CA PHE A 170 4.52 -6.58 8.71
C PHE A 170 3.23 -5.95 8.15
N VAL A 171 3.27 -4.68 7.77
CA VAL A 171 2.04 -3.88 7.55
C VAL A 171 1.88 -3.44 6.11
N VAL A 172 0.74 -3.78 5.51
CA VAL A 172 0.23 -3.24 4.24
C VAL A 172 -0.86 -2.22 4.55
N ARG A 173 -0.82 -1.06 3.88
CA ARG A 173 -1.90 -0.05 3.95
C ARG A 173 -2.38 0.35 2.57
N ASN A 174 -3.69 0.24 2.35
CA ASN A 174 -4.34 0.59 1.07
C ASN A 174 -5.73 1.23 1.29
N VAL A 175 -6.39 1.69 0.22
CA VAL A 175 -7.74 2.26 0.31
C VAL A 175 -8.74 1.17 0.71
N ALA A 176 -9.44 1.38 1.84
CA ALA A 176 -10.44 0.45 2.40
C ALA A 176 -9.93 -0.96 2.72
N ASN A 177 -8.63 -1.10 3.07
CA ASN A 177 -8.03 -2.33 3.62
C ASN A 177 -8.35 -3.61 2.84
N MET A 178 -8.52 -3.50 1.52
CA MET A 178 -8.96 -4.60 0.67
C MET A 178 -7.80 -5.53 0.35
N VAL A 179 -8.06 -6.83 0.37
CA VAL A 179 -7.20 -7.83 -0.28
C VAL A 179 -7.92 -8.30 -1.55
N PRO A 180 -7.35 -8.08 -2.75
CA PRO A 180 -7.87 -8.65 -4.00
C PRO A 180 -7.62 -10.17 -4.07
N PRO A 181 -8.28 -10.89 -4.99
CA PRO A 181 -7.89 -12.26 -5.33
C PRO A 181 -6.51 -12.29 -6.02
N TYR A 182 -5.91 -13.48 -6.09
CA TYR A 182 -4.62 -13.71 -6.75
C TYR A 182 -4.64 -13.30 -8.24
N ASP A 183 -3.89 -12.25 -8.58
CA ASP A 183 -3.61 -11.83 -9.96
C ASP A 183 -2.18 -11.25 -10.01
N GLN A 184 -1.30 -11.92 -10.76
CA GLN A 184 0.11 -11.53 -10.91
C GLN A 184 0.32 -10.22 -11.68
N ILE A 185 -0.66 -9.80 -12.49
CA ILE A 185 -0.57 -8.65 -13.39
C ILE A 185 -1.22 -7.43 -12.73
N LYS A 186 -2.44 -7.59 -12.19
CA LYS A 186 -3.22 -6.48 -11.60
C LYS A 186 -2.82 -6.16 -10.17
N TYR A 187 -2.48 -7.18 -9.37
CA TYR A 187 -2.44 -7.06 -7.91
C TYR A 187 -1.09 -7.45 -7.29
N ALA A 188 -0.02 -7.45 -8.09
CA ALA A 188 1.35 -7.75 -7.68
C ALA A 188 1.80 -7.01 -6.41
N GLY A 189 1.35 -5.77 -6.18
CA GLY A 189 1.71 -4.98 -4.99
C GLY A 189 1.21 -5.57 -3.66
N ILE A 190 0.05 -6.23 -3.64
CA ILE A 190 -0.42 -6.98 -2.45
C ILE A 190 0.04 -8.44 -2.54
N GLY A 191 0.04 -9.05 -3.72
CA GLY A 191 0.47 -10.43 -3.87
C GLY A 191 1.90 -10.68 -3.39
N SER A 192 2.85 -9.83 -3.80
CA SER A 192 4.23 -9.88 -3.30
C SER A 192 4.33 -9.60 -1.79
N ALA A 193 3.44 -8.79 -1.21
CA ALA A 193 3.44 -8.53 0.23
C ALA A 193 2.93 -9.74 1.04
N VAL A 194 1.89 -10.45 0.56
CA VAL A 194 1.38 -11.69 1.18
C VAL A 194 2.41 -12.82 0.99
N GLU A 195 2.92 -13.01 -0.22
CA GLU A 195 3.99 -13.96 -0.54
C GLU A 195 5.22 -13.75 0.36
N TYR A 196 5.66 -12.49 0.52
CA TYR A 196 6.81 -12.17 1.35
C TYR A 196 6.57 -12.44 2.84
N ALA A 197 5.40 -12.05 3.36
CA ALA A 197 5.03 -12.30 4.76
C ALA A 197 4.96 -13.81 5.07
N VAL A 198 4.29 -14.59 4.23
CA VAL A 198 4.04 -16.03 4.45
C VAL A 198 5.26 -16.89 4.10
N LEU A 199 5.89 -16.68 2.95
CA LEU A 199 6.99 -17.54 2.48
C LEU A 199 8.35 -17.16 3.05
N HIS A 200 8.61 -15.88 3.35
CA HIS A 200 9.94 -15.41 3.77
C HIS A 200 10.00 -14.97 5.23
N LEU A 201 9.06 -14.13 5.69
CA LEU A 201 9.04 -13.69 7.10
C LEU A 201 8.44 -14.72 8.06
N LYS A 202 7.68 -15.70 7.55
CA LYS A 202 6.99 -16.74 8.31
C LYS A 202 6.05 -16.17 9.38
N VAL A 203 5.25 -15.16 9.00
CA VAL A 203 4.15 -14.68 9.86
C VAL A 203 3.24 -15.84 10.24
N GLN A 204 2.72 -15.80 11.46
CA GLN A 204 1.84 -16.80 12.03
C GLN A 204 0.37 -16.51 11.71
N GLU A 205 0.01 -15.22 11.62
CA GLU A 205 -1.36 -14.74 11.46
C GLU A 205 -1.43 -13.62 10.41
N ILE A 206 -2.52 -13.58 9.63
CA ILE A 206 -2.84 -12.46 8.71
C ILE A 206 -4.13 -11.80 9.19
N VAL A 207 -4.05 -10.53 9.57
CA VAL A 207 -5.17 -9.75 10.11
C VAL A 207 -5.59 -8.66 9.12
N VAL A 208 -6.84 -8.72 8.64
CA VAL A 208 -7.45 -7.67 7.82
C VAL A 208 -8.31 -6.78 8.71
N ILE A 209 -7.97 -5.48 8.81
CA ILE A 209 -8.59 -4.54 9.75
C ILE A 209 -9.45 -3.52 8.99
N GLY A 210 -10.76 -3.78 8.97
CA GLY A 210 -11.79 -2.81 8.62
C GLY A 210 -11.94 -1.70 9.68
N HIS A 211 -12.53 -0.57 9.30
CA HIS A 211 -12.80 0.53 10.24
C HIS A 211 -14.08 1.29 9.91
N SER A 212 -14.62 1.99 10.92
CA SER A 212 -15.82 2.81 10.78
C SER A 212 -15.58 4.10 9.99
N ALA A 213 -16.63 4.53 9.29
CA ALA A 213 -16.63 5.72 8.43
C ALA A 213 -15.50 5.69 7.38
N CYS A 214 -15.35 4.55 6.71
CA CYS A 214 -14.34 4.32 5.69
C CYS A 214 -14.72 4.99 4.36
N GLY A 215 -13.91 5.96 3.91
CA GLY A 215 -14.16 6.69 2.67
C GLY A 215 -14.22 5.80 1.43
N GLY A 216 -13.39 4.75 1.36
CA GLY A 216 -13.42 3.79 0.25
C GLY A 216 -14.64 2.88 0.24
N ILE A 217 -15.15 2.45 1.41
CA ILE A 217 -16.41 1.69 1.49
C ILE A 217 -17.61 2.58 1.19
N LYS A 218 -17.61 3.85 1.64
CA LYS A 218 -18.62 4.83 1.24
C LYS A 218 -18.61 5.04 -0.27
N GLY A 219 -17.43 5.14 -0.89
CA GLY A 219 -17.27 5.17 -2.34
C GLY A 219 -17.88 3.94 -3.00
N LEU A 220 -17.45 2.73 -2.60
CA LEU A 220 -18.03 1.46 -3.05
C LEU A 220 -19.56 1.45 -2.99
N MET A 221 -20.17 1.84 -1.88
CA MET A 221 -21.63 1.85 -1.75
C MET A 221 -22.30 2.90 -2.65
N SER A 222 -21.70 4.07 -2.85
CA SER A 222 -22.24 5.14 -3.71
C SER A 222 -22.04 4.95 -5.22
N PHE A 223 -20.95 4.33 -5.69
CA PHE A 223 -20.66 4.23 -7.13
C PHE A 223 -21.62 3.25 -7.86
N PRO A 224 -22.06 3.56 -9.10
CA PRO A 224 -23.03 2.73 -9.81
C PRO A 224 -22.43 1.42 -10.37
N PHE A 225 -21.19 1.47 -10.87
CA PHE A 225 -20.50 0.39 -11.60
C PHE A 225 -21.29 -0.12 -12.84
N ASP A 226 -21.99 0.78 -13.52
CA ASP A 226 -22.77 0.52 -14.74
C ASP A 226 -21.93 0.51 -16.03
N GLY A 227 -20.64 0.83 -15.94
CA GLY A 227 -19.72 0.98 -17.06
C GLY A 227 -19.25 2.43 -17.27
N THR A 228 -19.93 3.41 -16.68
CA THR A 228 -19.38 4.75 -16.49
C THR A 228 -18.37 4.76 -15.35
N THR A 229 -17.42 5.71 -15.39
CA THR A 229 -16.53 5.99 -14.25
C THR A 229 -16.37 7.49 -14.03
N SER A 230 -16.10 7.86 -12.77
CA SER A 230 -15.88 9.24 -12.31
C SER A 230 -14.48 9.48 -11.74
N THR A 231 -13.68 8.42 -11.62
CA THR A 231 -12.34 8.41 -11.02
C THR A 231 -11.41 7.48 -11.80
N ASP A 232 -10.13 7.86 -11.90
CA ASP A 232 -9.14 7.10 -12.70
C ASP A 232 -8.82 5.72 -12.11
N PHE A 233 -8.76 5.62 -10.77
CA PHE A 233 -8.31 4.43 -10.06
C PHE A 233 -9.21 4.00 -8.89
N ILE A 234 -9.95 4.93 -8.27
CA ILE A 234 -10.64 4.66 -7.00
C ILE A 234 -11.74 3.62 -7.21
N GLU A 235 -12.56 3.80 -8.24
CA GLU A 235 -13.62 2.84 -8.60
C GLU A 235 -13.04 1.46 -8.98
N GLU A 236 -12.01 1.39 -9.83
CA GLU A 236 -11.39 0.12 -10.22
C GLU A 236 -10.78 -0.61 -9.03
N TRP A 237 -10.21 0.11 -8.07
CA TRP A 237 -9.74 -0.47 -6.82
C TRP A 237 -10.90 -1.00 -5.96
N VAL A 238 -11.90 -0.17 -5.65
CA VAL A 238 -12.97 -0.60 -4.73
C VAL A 238 -13.92 -1.65 -5.31
N LYS A 239 -13.89 -1.91 -6.63
CA LYS A 239 -14.58 -3.05 -7.27
C LYS A 239 -14.26 -4.41 -6.61
N ILE A 240 -13.10 -4.56 -5.97
CA ILE A 240 -12.75 -5.75 -5.16
C ILE A 240 -13.86 -6.06 -4.12
N GLY A 241 -14.48 -5.02 -3.54
CA GLY A 241 -15.55 -5.13 -2.57
C GLY A 241 -16.97 -5.33 -3.14
N ILE A 242 -17.15 -5.47 -4.46
CA ILE A 242 -18.49 -5.68 -5.06
C ILE A 242 -19.27 -6.86 -4.47
N PRO A 243 -18.66 -8.02 -4.11
CA PRO A 243 -19.39 -9.10 -3.46
C PRO A 243 -20.01 -8.67 -2.11
N ALA A 244 -19.28 -7.88 -1.32
CA ALA A 244 -19.77 -7.31 -0.06
C ALA A 244 -20.93 -6.32 -0.30
N LYS A 245 -20.77 -5.39 -1.26
CA LYS A 245 -21.85 -4.49 -1.68
C LYS A 245 -23.11 -5.25 -2.10
N LYS A 246 -22.97 -6.29 -2.92
CA LYS A 246 -24.10 -7.09 -3.41
C LYS A 246 -24.85 -7.78 -2.27
N LYS A 247 -24.14 -8.41 -1.33
CA LYS A 247 -24.75 -9.03 -0.15
C LYS A 247 -25.45 -8.00 0.74
N VAL A 248 -24.78 -6.90 1.07
CA VAL A 248 -25.37 -5.85 1.93
C VAL A 248 -26.58 -5.18 1.27
N LEU A 249 -26.61 -5.03 -0.06
CA LEU A 249 -27.81 -4.56 -0.77
C LEU A 249 -28.91 -5.63 -0.88
N ALA A 250 -28.60 -6.93 -0.81
CA ALA A 250 -29.65 -7.96 -0.70
C ALA A 250 -30.26 -7.98 0.70
N ASP A 251 -29.43 -7.90 1.74
CA ASP A 251 -29.84 -8.07 3.14
C ASP A 251 -30.37 -6.77 3.78
N HIS A 252 -29.87 -5.59 3.36
CA HIS A 252 -30.08 -4.29 4.02
C HIS A 252 -30.48 -3.13 3.07
N ALA A 253 -31.07 -3.42 1.90
CA ALA A 253 -31.45 -2.39 0.89
C ALA A 253 -32.31 -1.23 1.42
N SER A 254 -33.17 -1.48 2.41
CA SER A 254 -34.08 -0.49 3.00
C SER A 254 -33.43 0.41 4.05
N GLU A 255 -32.22 0.10 4.51
CA GLU A 255 -31.54 0.89 5.53
C GLU A 255 -30.90 2.16 4.97
N PRO A 256 -30.72 3.22 5.79
CA PRO A 256 -29.95 4.40 5.38
C PRO A 256 -28.52 4.05 4.98
N LEU A 257 -27.97 4.74 3.97
CA LEU A 257 -26.63 4.53 3.43
C LEU A 257 -25.51 4.44 4.50
N GLY A 258 -25.64 5.17 5.62
CA GLY A 258 -24.70 5.09 6.73
C GLY A 258 -24.65 3.72 7.42
N ALA A 259 -25.81 3.10 7.64
CA ALA A 259 -25.89 1.74 8.20
C ALA A 259 -25.40 0.72 7.16
N GLN A 260 -25.83 0.84 5.90
CA GLN A 260 -25.30 0.02 4.79
C GLN A 260 -23.77 0.10 4.66
N CYS A 261 -23.16 1.28 4.89
CA CYS A 261 -21.70 1.40 4.97
C CYS A 261 -21.13 0.59 6.14
N THR A 262 -21.71 0.69 7.35
CA THR A 262 -21.26 -0.10 8.53
C THR A 262 -21.41 -1.61 8.36
N HIS A 263 -22.41 -2.09 7.61
CA HIS A 263 -22.53 -3.50 7.22
C HIS A 263 -21.46 -3.88 6.18
N CYS A 264 -21.22 -3.03 5.17
CA CYS A 264 -20.23 -3.28 4.12
C CYS A 264 -18.77 -3.14 4.61
N GLU A 265 -18.50 -2.30 5.62
CA GLU A 265 -17.19 -2.17 6.29
C GLU A 265 -16.75 -3.49 6.93
N LYS A 266 -17.71 -4.28 7.43
CA LYS A 266 -17.47 -5.63 7.99
C LYS A 266 -17.41 -6.68 6.88
N GLU A 267 -18.35 -6.67 5.94
CA GLU A 267 -18.40 -7.69 4.89
C GLU A 267 -17.23 -7.58 3.89
N ALA A 268 -16.68 -6.38 3.66
CA ALA A 268 -15.47 -6.21 2.86
C ALA A 268 -14.22 -6.86 3.50
N VAL A 269 -14.18 -6.98 4.84
CA VAL A 269 -13.18 -7.79 5.54
C VAL A 269 -13.42 -9.28 5.25
N ASN A 270 -14.66 -9.77 5.33
CA ASN A 270 -15.01 -11.16 4.98
C ASN A 270 -14.62 -11.51 3.54
N VAL A 271 -14.87 -10.62 2.58
CA VAL A 271 -14.45 -10.77 1.18
C VAL A 271 -12.93 -10.78 1.04
N SER A 272 -12.22 -9.91 1.77
CA SER A 272 -10.74 -9.88 1.76
C SER A 272 -10.12 -11.14 2.36
N LEU A 273 -10.72 -11.70 3.42
CA LEU A 273 -10.34 -12.99 4.00
C LEU A 273 -10.62 -14.14 3.04
N GLY A 274 -11.75 -14.13 2.34
CA GLY A 274 -12.05 -15.09 1.26
C GLY A 274 -11.07 -15.01 0.10
N ASN A 275 -10.66 -13.79 -0.28
CA ASN A 275 -9.66 -13.56 -1.33
C ASN A 275 -8.25 -14.05 -0.93
N LEU A 276 -7.87 -13.98 0.35
CA LEU A 276 -6.61 -14.57 0.83
C LEU A 276 -6.52 -16.08 0.57
N LEU A 277 -7.65 -16.80 0.57
CA LEU A 277 -7.71 -18.24 0.24
C LEU A 277 -7.46 -18.55 -1.24
N SER A 278 -7.32 -17.54 -2.11
CA SER A 278 -6.93 -17.73 -3.52
C SER A 278 -5.41 -17.69 -3.77
N TYR A 279 -4.61 -17.37 -2.74
CA TYR A 279 -3.15 -17.32 -2.84
C TYR A 279 -2.53 -18.71 -2.59
N PRO A 280 -1.77 -19.30 -3.55
CA PRO A 280 -1.15 -20.60 -3.40
C PRO A 280 0.23 -20.48 -2.70
N LEU A 281 0.22 -20.42 -1.36
CA LEU A 281 1.38 -20.17 -0.50
C LEU A 281 1.49 -21.21 0.64
#